data_AF-D4YUI6-F1
#
_entry.id   AF-D4YUI6-F1
#
_cell.length_a   1.000
_cell.length_b   1.000
_cell.length_c   1.000
_cell.angle_alpha   90.00
_cell.angle_beta   90.00
_cell.angle_gamma   90.00
#
_symmetry.space_group_name_H-M   'P 1'
#
loop_
_entity.id
_entity.type
_entity.pdbx_description
1 polymer ?
#
loop_
_entity_poly.entity_id
_entity_poly.type
_entity_poly.pdbx_seq_one_letter_code
_entity_poly.pdbx_strand_id
1 'polypeptide(L)'
;MNSEYSLGKGKTYHDLKEAYIIFLCPFDPEGDGLLKYLAHTYLNQNRAKRLNDGAQKVIINSKSSFKGVSPDLQGLARLMNDELVKLNRHFDYAQNKIKEINRDPEKRSIIMEYETKMLERERDAEEAGMKRGMQRDIERGM
;
A
#
# COMPACT_ATOMS: atom_id res chain seq x y z
N MET A 1 -25.12 -15.09 -7.52
CA MET A 1 -23.96 -14.66 -6.70
C MET A 1 -24.51 -13.94 -5.47
N ASN A 2 -24.37 -14.53 -4.28
CA ASN A 2 -24.66 -13.81 -3.04
C ASN A 2 -23.49 -12.86 -2.79
N SER A 3 -23.66 -11.58 -3.11
CA SER A 3 -22.72 -10.55 -2.66
C SER A 3 -22.99 -10.28 -1.19
N GLU A 4 -22.27 -10.95 -0.28
CA GLU A 4 -22.38 -10.79 1.18
C GLU A 4 -22.16 -9.35 1.68
N TYR A 5 -21.77 -8.43 0.78
CA TYR A 5 -21.45 -7.03 1.02
C TYR A 5 -22.43 -6.04 0.36
N SER A 6 -23.48 -6.49 -0.32
CA SER A 6 -24.48 -5.60 -0.92
C SER A 6 -25.60 -5.24 0.07
N LEU A 7 -26.00 -3.97 0.10
CA LEU A 7 -27.17 -3.49 0.85
C LEU A 7 -28.46 -4.08 0.26
N GLY A 8 -29.25 -4.74 1.11
CA GLY A 8 -30.59 -5.20 0.76
C GLY A 8 -31.57 -4.04 0.55
N LYS A 9 -32.67 -4.30 -0.16
CA LYS A 9 -33.73 -3.30 -0.40
C LYS A 9 -34.25 -2.74 0.94
N GLY A 10 -34.34 -1.41 1.05
CA GLY A 10 -34.81 -0.72 2.25
C GLY A 10 -33.73 -0.41 3.30
N LYS A 11 -32.46 -0.75 3.04
CA LYS A 11 -31.32 -0.41 3.89
C LYS A 11 -30.67 0.92 3.47
N THR A 12 -30.07 1.61 4.43
CA THR A 12 -29.36 2.88 4.23
C THR A 12 -27.84 2.67 4.26
N TYR A 13 -27.04 3.67 3.88
CA TYR A 13 -25.58 3.59 4.02
C TYR A 13 -25.11 3.36 5.47
N HIS A 14 -25.91 3.73 6.47
CA HIS A 14 -25.62 3.43 7.87
C HIS A 14 -25.68 1.94 8.21
N ASP A 15 -26.39 1.15 7.39
CA ASP A 15 -26.49 -0.30 7.53
C ASP A 15 -25.37 -1.06 6.78
N LEU A 16 -24.41 -0.34 6.18
CA LEU A 16 -23.30 -0.97 5.47
C LEU A 16 -22.39 -1.69 6.49
N LYS A 17 -21.98 -2.92 6.14
CA LYS A 17 -20.99 -3.65 6.94
C LYS A 17 -19.68 -2.88 6.98
N GLU A 18 -19.00 -2.91 8.13
CA GLU A 18 -17.66 -2.36 8.24
C GLU A 18 -16.71 -3.09 7.30
N ALA A 19 -15.96 -2.31 6.51
CA ALA A 19 -14.95 -2.81 5.59
C ALA A 19 -13.59 -2.21 5.96
N TYR A 20 -12.55 -3.04 6.02
CA TYR A 20 -11.18 -2.58 6.25
C TYR A 20 -10.39 -2.67 4.95
N ILE A 21 -9.83 -1.55 4.52
CA ILE A 21 -8.89 -1.47 3.40
C ILE A 21 -7.52 -1.18 3.99
N ILE A 22 -6.61 -2.15 3.88
CA ILE A 22 -5.27 -2.07 4.46
C ILE A 22 -4.25 -1.93 3.33
N PHE A 23 -3.50 -0.82 3.34
CA PHE A 23 -2.37 -0.59 2.46
C PHE A 23 -1.08 -0.97 3.19
N LEU A 24 -0.28 -1.84 2.59
CA LEU A 24 1.04 -2.23 3.08
C LEU A 24 2.08 -1.48 2.25
N CYS A 25 2.69 -0.46 2.83
CA CYS A 25 3.64 0.41 2.16
C CYS A 25 5.08 0.11 2.66
N PRO A 26 5.99 -0.35 1.78
CA PRO A 26 7.40 -0.52 2.11
C PRO A 26 8.17 0.83 2.13
N PHE A 27 7.46 1.95 2.13
CA PHE A 27 7.95 3.32 2.14
C PHE A 27 6.99 4.17 2.98
N ASP A 28 7.41 5.40 3.32
CA ASP A 28 6.55 6.36 4.01
C ASP A 28 5.78 7.23 3.02
N PRO A 29 4.47 6.98 2.80
CA PRO A 29 3.72 7.72 1.79
C PRO A 29 3.41 9.17 2.21
N GLU A 30 3.30 9.45 3.51
CA GLU A 30 2.95 10.78 4.01
C GLU A 30 4.18 11.56 4.49
N GLY A 31 5.27 10.88 4.83
CA GLY A 31 6.53 11.49 5.27
C GLY A 31 6.59 11.88 6.75
N ASP A 32 5.58 11.52 7.55
CA ASP A 32 5.50 11.87 8.98
C ASP A 32 6.26 10.87 9.89
N GLY A 33 6.85 9.81 9.33
CA GLY A 33 7.58 8.79 10.07
C GLY A 33 6.69 7.90 10.95
N LEU A 34 5.37 7.94 10.78
CA LEU A 34 4.42 7.14 11.54
C LEU A 34 4.28 5.73 10.95
N LEU A 35 4.10 4.74 11.83
CA LEU A 35 3.92 3.35 11.40
C LEU A 35 2.52 3.09 10.84
N LYS A 36 1.53 3.78 11.40
CA LYS A 36 0.12 3.58 11.06
C LYS A 36 -0.55 4.92 10.80
N TYR A 37 -1.15 5.05 9.64
CA TYR A 37 -2.06 6.14 9.32
C TYR A 37 -3.49 5.62 9.22
N LEU A 38 -4.44 6.41 9.71
CA LEU A 38 -5.87 6.16 9.51
C LEU A 38 -6.39 7.22 8.53
N ALA A 39 -6.86 6.75 7.39
CA ALA A 39 -7.42 7.61 6.36
C ALA A 39 -8.94 7.57 6.39
N HIS A 40 -9.54 8.74 6.22
CA HIS A 40 -10.99 8.93 6.17
C HIS A 40 -11.37 9.65 4.88
N THR A 41 -12.54 9.31 4.35
CA THR A 41 -13.08 9.94 3.15
C THR A 41 -14.00 11.09 3.56
N TYR A 42 -13.86 12.23 2.90
CA TYR A 42 -14.62 13.46 3.17
C TYR A 42 -15.26 13.98 1.88
N LEU A 43 -16.33 14.78 2.03
CA LEU A 43 -16.93 15.45 0.88
C LEU A 43 -16.04 16.59 0.39
N ASN A 44 -15.81 16.68 -0.91
CA ASN A 44 -15.01 17.76 -1.51
C ASN A 44 -15.62 19.15 -1.26
N GLN A 45 -16.96 19.23 -1.25
CA GLN A 45 -17.70 20.48 -1.01
C GLN A 45 -17.68 20.91 0.46
N ASN A 46 -17.42 19.97 1.39
CA ASN A 46 -17.38 20.26 2.80
C ASN A 46 -16.53 19.21 3.55
N ARG A 47 -15.26 19.55 3.80
CA ARG A 47 -14.31 18.66 4.49
C ARG A 47 -14.65 18.40 5.96
N ALA A 48 -15.56 19.16 6.57
CA ALA A 48 -16.06 18.85 7.90
C ALA A 48 -17.03 17.65 7.90
N LYS A 49 -17.58 17.30 6.73
CA LYS A 49 -18.49 16.16 6.57
C LYS A 49 -17.70 14.92 6.11
N ARG A 50 -17.48 14.01 7.05
CA ARG A 50 -16.96 12.67 6.79
C ARG A 50 -18.03 11.84 6.06
N LEU A 51 -17.61 11.14 5.00
CA LEU A 51 -18.43 10.12 4.38
C LEU A 51 -18.46 8.90 5.31
N ASN A 52 -19.66 8.55 5.80
CA ASN A 52 -19.85 7.37 6.63
C ASN A 52 -20.20 6.17 5.75
N ASP A 53 -19.21 5.71 4.98
CA ASP A 53 -19.31 4.58 4.04
C ASP A 53 -18.97 3.23 4.68
N GLY A 54 -18.89 3.15 6.01
CA GLY A 54 -18.46 1.94 6.73
C GLY A 54 -17.02 1.51 6.45
N ALA A 55 -16.25 2.24 5.63
CA ALA A 55 -14.90 1.85 5.25
C ALA A 55 -13.84 2.52 6.13
N GLN A 56 -13.00 1.70 6.77
CA GLN A 56 -11.80 2.10 7.49
C GLN A 56 -10.59 1.85 6.61
N LYS A 57 -9.84 2.92 6.30
CA LYS A 57 -8.63 2.85 5.48
C LYS A 57 -7.43 2.97 6.40
N VAL A 58 -6.58 1.94 6.40
CA VAL A 58 -5.40 1.86 7.25
C VAL A 58 -4.17 1.76 6.36
N ILE A 59 -3.18 2.61 6.59
CA ILE A 59 -1.90 2.55 5.88
C ILE A 59 -0.84 2.12 6.88
N ILE A 60 -0.10 1.07 6.56
CA ILE A 60 1.04 0.57 7.34
C ILE A 60 2.33 0.92 6.62
N ASN A 61 3.17 1.75 7.23
CA ASN A 61 4.47 2.18 6.72
C ASN A 61 5.59 1.40 7.43
N SER A 62 6.37 0.62 6.67
CA SER A 62 7.46 -0.20 7.22
C SER A 62 8.73 0.58 7.56
N LYS A 63 8.90 1.83 7.13
CA LYS A 63 10.10 2.66 7.35
C LYS A 63 10.03 3.57 8.57
N SER A 64 9.00 3.41 9.39
CA SER A 64 8.67 4.25 10.54
C SER A 64 9.43 3.91 11.83
N SER A 65 9.30 4.78 12.83
CA SER A 65 9.76 4.50 14.20
C SER A 65 8.79 3.57 14.95
N PHE A 66 9.34 2.60 15.70
CA PHE A 66 8.56 1.61 16.46
C PHE A 66 8.07 2.09 17.85
N LYS A 67 8.29 3.37 18.21
CA LYS A 67 7.96 3.88 19.54
C LYS A 67 6.44 3.89 19.80
N GLY A 68 6.00 3.22 20.86
CA GLY A 68 4.58 3.20 21.27
C GLY A 68 3.66 2.32 20.41
N VAL A 69 4.22 1.48 19.54
CA VAL A 69 3.47 0.61 18.64
C VAL A 69 3.37 -0.82 19.22
N SER A 70 2.29 -1.54 18.93
CA SER A 70 2.14 -2.93 19.39
C SER A 70 3.20 -3.87 18.78
N PRO A 71 3.62 -4.94 19.49
CA PRO A 71 4.59 -5.90 18.97
C PRO A 71 4.19 -6.52 17.63
N ASP A 72 2.91 -6.82 17.44
CA ASP A 72 2.41 -7.39 16.18
C ASP A 72 2.59 -6.43 15.00
N LEU A 73 2.31 -5.13 15.20
CA LEU A 73 2.40 -4.16 14.12
C LEU A 73 3.87 -3.81 13.80
N GLN A 74 4.74 -3.80 14.81
CA GLN A 74 6.19 -3.77 14.61
C GLN A 74 6.67 -5.01 13.86
N GLY A 75 6.18 -6.20 14.22
CA GLY A 75 6.48 -7.45 13.55
C GLY A 75 6.06 -7.42 12.08
N LEU A 76 4.88 -6.89 11.77
CA LEU A 76 4.43 -6.72 10.39
C LEU A 76 5.36 -5.80 9.60
N ALA A 77 5.74 -4.65 10.16
CA ALA A 77 6.67 -3.72 9.52
C ALA A 77 8.05 -4.35 9.27
N ARG A 78 8.58 -5.10 10.24
CA ARG A 78 9.84 -5.85 10.08
C ARG A 78 9.75 -6.92 9.00
N LEU A 79 8.65 -7.69 8.98
CA LEU A 79 8.41 -8.69 7.95
C LEU A 79 8.34 -8.07 6.54
N MET A 80 7.71 -6.89 6.41
CA MET A 80 7.67 -6.14 5.14
C MET A 80 9.05 -5.65 4.68
N ASN A 81 10.03 -5.58 5.59
CA ASN A 81 11.43 -5.22 5.29
C ASN A 81 12.33 -6.47 5.20
N ASP A 82 11.77 -7.65 4.96
CA ASP A 82 12.47 -8.94 4.85
C ASP A 82 13.22 -9.37 6.13
N GLU A 83 12.89 -8.79 7.28
CA GLU A 83 13.46 -9.21 8.56
C GLU A 83 12.78 -10.48 9.10
N LEU A 84 13.55 -11.32 9.80
CA LEU A 84 13.01 -12.47 10.51
C LEU A 84 12.23 -12.02 11.75
N VAL A 85 11.01 -12.50 11.88
CA VAL A 85 10.10 -12.15 12.99
C VAL A 85 9.71 -13.41 13.75
N LYS A 86 10.06 -13.47 15.03
CA LYS A 86 9.65 -14.55 15.94
C LYS A 86 8.67 -13.96 16.96
N LEU A 87 7.37 -14.13 16.70
CA LEU A 87 6.34 -13.52 17.55
C LEU A 87 5.17 -14.46 17.81
N ASN A 88 4.49 -14.90 16.76
CA ASN A 88 3.37 -15.82 16.86
C ASN A 88 3.23 -16.65 15.58
N ARG A 89 2.37 -17.69 15.63
CA ARG A 89 2.13 -18.63 14.53
C ARG A 89 1.76 -17.99 13.20
N HIS A 90 1.16 -16.79 13.20
CA HIS A 90 0.78 -16.10 11.97
C HIS A 90 2.01 -15.54 11.25
N PHE A 91 3.00 -15.05 11.99
CA PHE A 91 4.29 -14.63 11.43
C PHE A 91 5.09 -15.83 10.93
N ASP A 92 5.07 -16.95 11.64
CA ASP A 92 5.72 -18.19 11.19
C ASP A 92 5.11 -18.67 9.86
N TYR A 93 3.78 -18.69 9.79
CA TYR A 93 3.04 -19.02 8.57
C TYR A 93 3.40 -18.08 7.42
N ALA A 94 3.36 -16.77 7.65
CA ALA A 94 3.63 -15.77 6.61
C ALA A 94 5.07 -15.90 6.06
N GLN A 95 6.07 -16.02 6.94
CA GLN A 95 7.48 -16.19 6.53
C GLN A 95 7.70 -17.49 5.76
N ASN A 96 7.07 -18.59 6.18
CA ASN A 96 7.14 -19.84 5.43
C ASN A 96 6.47 -19.69 4.06
N LYS A 97 5.33 -19.00 3.99
CA LYS A 97 4.63 -18.80 2.71
C LYS A 97 5.43 -17.94 1.74
N ILE A 98 6.08 -16.88 2.24
CA ILE A 98 7.00 -16.05 1.45
C ILE A 98 8.15 -16.92 0.92
N LYS A 99 8.77 -17.76 1.75
CA LYS A 99 9.84 -18.68 1.32
C LYS A 99 9.38 -19.69 0.26
N GLU A 100 8.17 -20.22 0.38
CA GLU A 100 7.59 -21.12 -0.63
C GLU A 100 7.41 -20.40 -1.96
N ILE A 101 6.80 -19.21 -1.96
CA ILE A 101 6.57 -18.40 -3.17
C ILE A 101 7.91 -18.03 -3.83
N ASN A 102 8.91 -17.63 -3.04
CA ASN A 102 10.23 -17.26 -3.53
C ASN A 102 11.06 -18.44 -4.04
N ARG A 103 10.66 -19.69 -3.77
CA ARG A 103 11.31 -20.91 -4.29
C ARG A 103 10.61 -21.47 -5.53
N ASP A 104 9.35 -21.10 -5.75
CA ASP A 104 8.54 -21.52 -6.89
C ASP A 104 9.07 -20.88 -8.19
N PRO A 105 9.68 -21.65 -9.11
CA PRO A 105 10.31 -21.09 -10.31
C PRO A 105 9.35 -20.31 -11.21
N GLU A 106 8.09 -20.74 -11.29
CA GLU A 106 7.08 -20.09 -12.12
C GLU A 106 6.71 -18.72 -11.54
N LYS A 107 6.45 -18.67 -10.22
CA LYS A 107 6.17 -17.40 -9.54
C LYS A 107 7.36 -16.46 -9.57
N ARG A 108 8.57 -16.97 -9.39
CA ARG A 108 9.79 -16.17 -9.53
C ARG A 108 9.90 -15.56 -10.93
N SER A 109 9.59 -16.33 -11.97
CA SER A 109 9.60 -15.83 -13.35
C SER A 109 8.59 -14.68 -13.53
N ILE A 110 7.38 -14.84 -13.00
CA ILE A 110 6.32 -13.81 -13.09
C ILE A 110 6.75 -12.52 -12.36
N ILE A 111 7.34 -12.65 -11.17
CA ILE A 111 7.83 -11.50 -10.39
C ILE A 111 8.96 -10.79 -11.15
N MET A 112 9.94 -11.53 -11.65
CA MET A 112 11.07 -10.97 -12.40
C MET A 112 10.62 -10.26 -13.68
N GLU A 113 9.67 -10.84 -14.42
CA GLU A 113 9.11 -10.20 -15.61
C GLU A 113 8.42 -8.87 -15.24
N TYR A 114 7.65 -8.87 -14.15
CA TYR A 114 6.99 -7.66 -13.65
C TYR A 114 8.00 -6.58 -13.25
N GLU A 115 9.02 -6.92 -12.47
CA GLU A 115 10.10 -6.01 -12.07
C GLU A 115 10.85 -5.44 -13.28
N THR A 116 11.16 -6.29 -14.25
CA THR A 116 11.82 -5.90 -15.51
C THR A 116 10.99 -4.85 -16.25
N LYS A 117 9.68 -5.10 -16.41
CA LYS A 117 8.76 -4.14 -17.05
C LYS A 117 8.64 -2.82 -16.29
N MET A 118 8.76 -2.84 -14.96
CA MET A 118 8.74 -1.61 -14.16
C MET A 118 10.01 -0.79 -14.35
N LEU A 119 11.18 -1.44 -14.30
CA LEU A 119 12.47 -0.79 -14.56
C LEU A 119 12.54 -0.18 -15.97
N GLU A 120 12.00 -0.88 -16.98
CA GLU A 120 11.90 -0.34 -18.34
C GLU A 120 11.04 0.93 -18.38
N ARG A 121 9.89 0.94 -17.71
CA ARG A 121 9.02 2.13 -17.63
C ARG A 121 9.68 3.29 -16.90
N GLU A 122 10.43 3.02 -15.83
CA GLU A 122 11.18 4.05 -15.11
C GLU A 122 12.26 4.67 -16.00
N ARG A 123 13.03 3.84 -16.70
CA ARG A 123 14.05 4.31 -17.66
C ARG A 123 13.44 5.15 -18.78
N ASP A 124 12.32 4.70 -19.36
CA ASP A 124 11.63 5.43 -20.41
C ASP A 124 11.09 6.78 -19.90
N ALA A 125 10.60 6.83 -18.65
CA ALA A 125 10.15 8.05 -18.01
C ALA A 125 11.29 9.03 -17.73
N GLU A 126 12.45 8.54 -17.28
CA GLU A 126 13.67 9.33 -17.10
C GLU A 126 14.15 9.92 -18.42
N GLU A 127 14.24 9.11 -19.49
CA GLU A 127 14.67 9.57 -20.82
C GLU A 127 13.70 10.62 -21.38
N ALA A 128 12.39 10.39 -21.26
CA ALA A 128 11.38 11.38 -21.65
C ALA A 128 11.48 12.67 -20.83
N GLY A 129 11.78 12.55 -19.54
CA GLY A 129 12.04 13.69 -18.64
C GLY A 129 13.23 14.53 -19.09
N MET A 130 14.35 13.89 -19.41
CA MET A 130 15.56 14.55 -19.93
C MET A 130 15.30 15.26 -21.25
N LYS A 131 14.66 14.60 -22.22
CA LYS A 131 14.31 15.20 -23.52
C LYS A 131 13.42 16.44 -23.36
N ARG A 132 12.40 16.37 -22.50
CA ARG A 132 11.53 17.51 -22.18
C ARG A 132 12.25 18.62 -21.42
N GLY A 133 13.32 18.30 -20.68
CA GLY A 133 14.19 19.29 -20.03
C GLY A 133 14.99 20.07 -21.07
N MET A 134 15.74 19.36 -21.92
CA MET A 134 16.54 19.96 -23.00
C MET A 134 15.70 20.83 -23.93
N GLN A 135 14.52 20.36 -24.33
CA GLN A 135 13.63 21.15 -25.19
C GLN A 135 13.17 22.45 -24.52
N ARG A 136 12.84 22.41 -23.22
CA ARG A 136 12.46 23.61 -22.46
C ARG A 136 13.62 24.59 -22.27
N ASP A 137 14.84 24.09 -22.11
CA ASP A 137 16.04 24.94 -22.01
C ASP A 137 16.35 25.63 -23.34
N ILE A 138 16.17 24.93 -24.47
CA ILE A 138 16.28 25.51 -25.81
C ILE A 138 15.22 26.59 -26.02
N GLU A 139 13.96 26.32 -25.68
CA GLU A 139 12.85 27.28 -25.82
C GLU A 139 12.98 28.52 -24.93
N ARG A 140 13.63 28.41 -23.76
CA ARG A 140 13.84 29.54 -22.83
C ARG A 140 15.12 30.32 -23.09
N GLY A 141 16.09 29.73 -23.77
CA GLY A 141 17.34 30.37 -24.18
C GLY A 141 17.25 31.12 -25.51
N MET A 142 16.14 30.95 -26.24
CA MET A 142 15.71 31.78 -27.38
C MET A 142 14.84 32.94 -26.89
#